data_AF-A0AA96IWG5-F1
#
_entry.id   AF-A0AA96IWG5-F1
#
_cell.length_a   1.000
_cell.length_b   1.000
_cell.length_c   1.000
_cell.angle_alpha   90.00
_cell.angle_beta   90.00
_cell.angle_gamma   90.00
#
_symmetry.space_group_name_H-M   'P 1'
#
loop_
_entity.id
_entity.type
_entity.pdbx_description
1 polymer ?
#
loop_
_entity_poly.entity_id
_entity_poly.type
_entity_poly.pdbx_seq_one_letter_code
_entity_poly.pdbx_strand_id
1 'polypeptide(L)'
;MNRWRACADQLAAHPWVARAAACADGAVVLPAAAGVEALRLRGRQALVDAWQDWLAERGTPAPIAWRLCDAWDIDAESALRQPLPSEAVVESEHAGADGSHELSLRLPLDLACFADHFPALPVLPGVLQLQWALAFGTARLGTPPACRRMEMLKFQNVLRPGDRPVLRLRHDAAARRLHFAYRLGATDASSGRFAWEEDVA
;
A
#
# COMPACT_ATOMS: atom_id res chain seq x y z
N MET A 1 -4.47 -30.31 21.14
CA MET A 1 -4.06 -29.55 19.95
C MET A 1 -3.99 -28.08 20.34
N ASN A 2 -2.90 -27.36 20.04
CA ASN A 2 -2.79 -25.93 20.39
C ASN A 2 -3.91 -25.16 19.67
N ARG A 3 -4.77 -24.44 20.41
CA ARG A 3 -5.93 -23.71 19.86
C ARG A 3 -5.54 -22.77 18.70
N TRP A 4 -4.33 -22.21 18.74
CA TRP A 4 -3.82 -21.31 17.70
C TRP A 4 -3.38 -22.05 16.44
N ARG A 5 -2.87 -23.28 16.59
CA ARG A 5 -2.62 -24.15 15.43
C ARG A 5 -3.94 -24.51 14.74
N ALA A 6 -4.97 -24.87 15.50
CA ALA A 6 -6.30 -25.13 14.95
C ALA A 6 -6.88 -23.90 14.24
N CYS A 7 -6.71 -22.69 14.79
CA CYS A 7 -7.09 -21.43 14.15
C CYS A 7 -6.38 -21.23 12.80
N ALA A 8 -5.05 -21.39 12.77
CA ALA A 8 -4.28 -21.27 11.54
C ALA A 8 -4.71 -22.30 10.48
N ASP A 9 -4.94 -23.55 10.87
CA ASP A 9 -5.40 -24.61 9.98
C ASP A 9 -6.81 -24.31 9.41
N GLN A 10 -7.72 -23.77 10.22
CA GLN A 10 -9.06 -23.38 9.75
C GLN A 10 -9.04 -22.17 8.83
N LEU A 11 -8.22 -21.16 9.13
CA LEU A 11 -8.02 -20.01 8.24
C LEU A 11 -7.44 -20.47 6.90
N ALA A 12 -6.43 -21.34 6.92
CA ALA A 12 -5.81 -21.87 5.70
C ALA A 12 -6.77 -22.71 4.83
N ALA A 13 -7.88 -23.22 5.40
CA ALA A 13 -8.93 -23.90 4.66
C ALA A 13 -9.94 -22.94 3.99
N HIS A 14 -9.91 -21.65 4.32
CA HIS A 14 -10.83 -20.66 3.75
C HIS A 14 -10.41 -20.29 2.31
N PRO A 15 -11.34 -20.20 1.33
CA PRO A 15 -10.99 -19.95 -0.09
C PRO A 15 -10.23 -18.64 -0.37
N TRP A 16 -10.34 -17.67 0.53
CA TRP A 16 -9.64 -16.36 0.45
C TRP A 16 -8.25 -16.35 1.08
N VAL A 17 -7.79 -17.45 1.66
CA VAL A 17 -6.53 -17.53 2.39
C VAL A 17 -5.60 -18.50 1.68
N ALA A 18 -4.42 -18.03 1.30
CA ALA A 18 -3.37 -18.89 0.75
C ALA A 18 -2.56 -19.54 1.88
N ARG A 19 -2.30 -18.78 2.95
CA ARG A 19 -1.60 -19.27 4.14
C ARG A 19 -1.94 -18.43 5.36
N ALA A 20 -1.93 -19.03 6.54
CA ALA A 20 -2.20 -18.36 7.80
C ALA A 20 -1.30 -18.88 8.94
N ALA A 21 -1.06 -18.00 9.90
CA ALA A 21 -0.44 -18.30 11.18
C ALA A 21 -1.25 -17.59 12.26
N ALA A 22 -1.38 -18.19 13.42
CA ALA A 22 -2.07 -17.59 14.55
C ALA A 22 -1.29 -17.84 15.83
N CYS A 23 -1.34 -16.87 16.74
CA CYS A 23 -0.74 -16.90 18.06
C CYS A 23 -1.65 -16.19 19.06
N ALA A 24 -1.18 -15.98 20.29
CA ALA A 24 -1.96 -15.26 21.30
C ALA A 24 -2.25 -13.80 20.91
N ASP A 25 -1.38 -13.19 20.11
CA ASP A 25 -1.47 -11.78 19.71
C ASP A 25 -2.43 -11.56 18.51
N GLY A 26 -2.83 -12.61 17.80
CA GLY A 26 -3.72 -12.50 16.63
C GLY A 26 -3.38 -13.49 15.51
N ALA A 27 -3.77 -13.14 14.28
CA ALA A 27 -3.51 -13.91 13.08
C ALA A 27 -2.83 -13.09 11.99
N VAL A 28 -1.87 -13.72 11.32
CA VAL A 28 -1.25 -13.22 10.09
C VAL A 28 -1.73 -14.06 8.93
N VAL A 29 -2.22 -13.38 7.89
CA VAL A 29 -2.85 -14.01 6.74
C VAL A 29 -2.16 -13.53 5.47
N LEU A 30 -1.76 -14.49 4.63
CA LEU A 30 -1.44 -14.24 3.22
C LEU A 30 -2.70 -14.54 2.42
N PRO A 31 -3.39 -13.51 1.87
CA PRO A 31 -4.60 -13.73 1.11
C PRO A 31 -4.29 -14.47 -0.20
N ALA A 32 -5.19 -15.37 -0.60
CA ALA A 32 -5.22 -15.89 -1.96
C ALA A 32 -5.72 -14.81 -2.93
N ALA A 33 -5.64 -15.06 -4.24
CA ALA A 33 -6.13 -14.11 -5.27
C ALA A 33 -7.58 -13.66 -5.01
N ALA A 34 -8.47 -14.60 -4.67
CA ALA A 34 -9.87 -14.31 -4.31
C ALA A 34 -9.99 -13.44 -3.03
N GLY A 35 -9.06 -13.58 -2.08
CA GLY A 35 -9.00 -12.74 -0.89
C GLY A 35 -8.50 -11.32 -1.16
N VAL A 36 -7.52 -11.17 -2.06
CA VAL A 36 -7.09 -9.85 -2.54
C VAL A 36 -8.22 -9.16 -3.31
N GLU A 37 -8.96 -9.90 -4.13
CA GLU A 37 -10.14 -9.38 -4.83
C GLU A 37 -11.24 -8.97 -3.83
N ALA A 38 -11.56 -9.81 -2.85
CA ALA A 38 -12.50 -9.49 -1.79
C ALA A 38 -12.09 -8.22 -1.02
N LEU A 39 -10.81 -8.08 -0.66
CA LEU A 39 -10.26 -6.88 -0.04
C LEU A 39 -10.49 -5.63 -0.91
N ARG A 40 -10.24 -5.73 -2.22
CA ARG A 40 -10.37 -4.59 -3.14
C ARG A 40 -11.82 -4.18 -3.41
N LEU A 41 -12.75 -5.12 -3.33
CA LEU A 41 -14.17 -4.91 -3.66
C LEU A 41 -15.05 -4.64 -2.43
N ARG A 42 -14.67 -5.15 -1.26
CA ARG A 42 -15.47 -5.12 -0.03
C ARG A 42 -14.74 -4.47 1.14
N GLY A 43 -13.43 -4.26 1.00
CA GLY A 43 -12.60 -3.65 2.02
C GLY A 43 -12.18 -4.58 3.16
N ARG A 44 -11.41 -4.01 4.08
CA ARG A 44 -10.71 -4.77 5.13
C ARG A 44 -11.68 -5.37 6.14
N GLN A 45 -12.67 -4.60 6.59
CA GLN A 45 -13.60 -5.05 7.62
C GLN A 45 -14.41 -6.26 7.14
N ALA A 46 -14.99 -6.19 5.94
CA ALA A 46 -15.75 -7.31 5.37
C ALA A 46 -14.90 -8.57 5.16
N LEU A 47 -13.60 -8.41 4.86
CA LEU A 47 -12.66 -9.53 4.76
C LEU A 47 -12.45 -10.20 6.14
N VAL A 48 -12.24 -9.39 7.18
CA VAL A 48 -12.05 -9.88 8.56
C VAL A 48 -13.33 -10.52 9.10
N ASP A 49 -14.49 -9.91 8.88
CA ASP A 49 -15.78 -10.43 9.32
C ASP A 49 -16.03 -11.83 8.72
N ALA A 50 -15.78 -12.00 7.42
CA ALA A 50 -15.92 -13.30 6.75
C ALA A 50 -15.01 -14.39 7.37
N TRP A 51 -13.80 -14.04 7.78
CA TRP A 51 -12.91 -14.98 8.46
C TRP A 51 -13.36 -15.26 9.90
N GLN A 52 -13.88 -14.27 10.60
CA GLN A 52 -14.44 -14.45 11.94
C GLN A 52 -15.66 -15.37 11.92
N ASP A 53 -16.58 -15.16 10.98
CA ASP A 53 -17.76 -16.00 10.78
C ASP A 53 -17.36 -17.44 10.45
N TRP A 54 -16.40 -17.62 9.53
CA TRP A 54 -15.87 -18.95 9.18
C TRP A 54 -15.28 -19.70 10.38
N LEU A 55 -14.54 -19.00 11.24
CA LEU A 55 -13.98 -19.59 12.46
C LEU A 55 -15.08 -19.93 13.48
N ALA A 56 -16.06 -19.04 13.65
CA ALA A 56 -17.19 -19.21 14.56
C ALA A 56 -18.05 -20.44 14.20
N GLU A 57 -18.37 -20.62 12.91
CA GLU A 57 -19.09 -21.80 12.40
C GLU A 57 -18.37 -23.13 12.70
N ARG A 58 -17.07 -23.06 12.98
CA ARG A 58 -16.19 -24.20 13.27
C ARG A 58 -15.80 -24.31 14.73
N GLY A 59 -16.44 -23.54 15.61
CA GLY A 59 -16.14 -23.53 17.04
C GLY A 59 -14.71 -23.13 17.37
N THR A 60 -14.05 -22.39 16.47
CA THR A 60 -12.67 -21.94 16.64
C THR A 60 -12.67 -20.48 17.09
N PRO A 61 -11.95 -20.12 18.17
CA PRO A 61 -11.96 -18.76 18.69
C PRO A 61 -11.36 -17.77 17.68
N ALA A 62 -12.00 -16.61 17.53
CA ALA A 62 -11.55 -15.55 16.66
C ALA A 62 -10.27 -14.87 17.19
N PRO A 63 -9.29 -14.58 16.32
CA PRO A 63 -8.15 -13.72 16.63
C PRO A 63 -8.58 -12.30 17.05
N ILE A 64 -7.82 -11.71 17.97
CA ILE A 64 -8.03 -10.33 18.46
C ILE A 64 -7.42 -9.26 17.55
N ALA A 65 -6.43 -9.64 16.73
CA ALA A 65 -5.78 -8.77 15.76
C ALA A 65 -5.54 -9.54 14.46
N TRP A 66 -5.46 -8.78 13.37
CA TRP A 66 -5.33 -9.30 12.02
C TRP A 66 -4.23 -8.54 11.29
N ARG A 67 -3.30 -9.27 10.67
CA ARG A 67 -2.27 -8.72 9.78
C ARG A 67 -2.40 -9.36 8.40
N LEU A 68 -2.27 -8.56 7.34
CA LEU A 68 -2.17 -9.11 5.99
C LEU A 68 -0.72 -8.99 5.55
N CYS A 69 -0.16 -10.05 4.95
CA CYS A 69 1.16 -9.97 4.35
C CYS A 69 1.07 -10.17 2.83
N ASP A 70 2.00 -9.57 2.11
CA ASP A 70 2.10 -9.69 0.65
C ASP A 70 2.88 -10.95 0.21
N ALA A 71 3.71 -11.50 1.11
CA ALA A 71 4.53 -12.70 0.90
C ALA A 71 4.72 -13.44 2.24
N TRP A 72 5.01 -14.75 2.17
CA TRP A 72 5.14 -15.61 3.34
C TRP A 72 6.55 -15.62 3.97
N ASP A 73 7.25 -14.49 4.00
CA ASP A 73 8.53 -14.38 4.70
C ASP A 73 8.38 -13.47 5.91
N ILE A 74 7.54 -13.90 6.86
CA ILE A 74 7.11 -13.08 7.97
C ILE A 74 7.11 -13.86 9.29
N ASP A 75 7.69 -13.27 10.32
CA ASP A 75 7.47 -13.71 11.69
C ASP A 75 6.12 -13.17 12.18
N ALA A 76 5.19 -14.08 12.43
CA ALA A 76 3.82 -13.74 12.77
C ALA A 76 3.72 -12.91 14.06
N GLU A 77 4.50 -13.25 15.09
CA GLU A 77 4.46 -12.52 16.37
C GLU A 77 5.02 -11.11 16.22
N SER A 78 6.20 -10.97 15.59
CA SER A 78 6.79 -9.65 15.34
C SER A 78 5.87 -8.76 14.50
N ALA A 79 5.27 -9.31 13.44
CA ALA A 79 4.38 -8.56 12.55
C ALA A 79 3.11 -8.04 13.25
N LEU A 80 2.55 -8.81 14.18
CA LEU A 80 1.37 -8.42 14.94
C LEU A 80 1.66 -7.31 15.96
N ARG A 81 2.90 -7.20 16.44
CA ARG A 81 3.32 -6.18 17.41
C ARG A 81 3.75 -4.86 16.76
N GLN A 82 3.97 -4.85 15.45
CA GLN A 82 4.35 -3.65 14.71
C GLN A 82 3.12 -2.87 14.21
N PRO A 83 3.22 -1.53 14.10
CA PRO A 83 2.16 -0.75 13.45
C PRO A 83 1.94 -1.21 12.00
N LEU A 84 0.76 -0.93 11.46
CA LEU A 84 0.49 -1.10 10.03
C LEU A 84 1.47 -0.23 9.22
N PRO A 85 1.92 -0.67 8.04
CA PRO A 85 2.80 0.13 7.21
C PRO A 85 2.09 1.42 6.78
N SER A 86 2.81 2.54 6.76
CA SER A 86 2.31 3.84 6.32
C SER A 86 2.89 4.30 4.99
N GLU A 87 3.81 3.53 4.42
CA GLU A 87 4.55 3.87 3.19
C GLU A 87 4.50 2.73 2.18
N ALA A 88 4.67 3.07 0.91
CA ALA A 88 4.93 2.09 -0.13
C ALA A 88 6.33 1.49 0.02
N VAL A 89 6.49 0.23 -0.41
CA VAL A 89 7.79 -0.42 -0.49
C VAL A 89 8.42 -0.10 -1.84
N VAL A 90 9.65 0.41 -1.85
CA VAL A 90 10.43 0.56 -3.09
C VAL A 90 11.03 -0.80 -3.45
N GLU A 91 10.60 -1.40 -4.55
CA GLU A 91 11.10 -2.70 -5.02
C GLU A 91 12.33 -2.55 -5.92
N SER A 92 12.39 -1.48 -6.71
CA SER A 92 13.58 -1.10 -7.51
C SER A 92 13.54 0.38 -7.88
N GLU A 93 14.70 0.95 -8.21
CA GLU A 93 14.80 2.33 -8.68
C GLU A 93 15.87 2.46 -9.78
N HIS A 94 15.63 3.33 -10.76
CA HIS A 94 16.51 3.53 -11.91
C HIS A 94 16.56 5.01 -12.31
N ALA A 95 17.76 5.54 -12.53
CA ALA A 95 17.97 6.86 -13.11
C ALA A 95 17.96 6.77 -14.65
N GLY A 96 17.12 7.56 -15.30
CA GLY A 96 17.04 7.69 -16.75
C GLY A 96 18.07 8.66 -17.32
N ALA A 97 18.47 8.44 -18.57
CA ALA A 97 19.43 9.30 -19.27
C ALA A 97 18.93 10.74 -19.51
N ASP A 98 17.60 10.95 -19.46
CA ASP A 98 16.96 12.27 -19.58
C ASP A 98 16.84 13.02 -18.24
N GLY A 99 17.53 12.54 -17.19
CA GLY A 99 17.47 13.10 -15.84
C GLY A 99 16.19 12.73 -15.08
N SER A 100 15.39 11.79 -15.59
CA SER A 100 14.28 11.22 -14.83
C SER A 100 14.75 10.17 -13.82
N HIS A 101 13.92 9.90 -12.82
CA HIS A 101 14.14 8.84 -11.84
C HIS A 101 12.85 8.04 -11.69
N GLU A 102 12.92 6.73 -11.92
CA GLU A 102 11.77 5.83 -11.85
C GLU A 102 11.89 4.90 -10.66
N LEU A 103 10.84 4.83 -9.84
CA LEU A 103 10.72 3.94 -8.70
C LEU A 103 9.61 2.94 -8.95
N SER A 104 9.92 1.66 -8.92
CA SER A 104 8.91 0.60 -8.86
C SER A 104 8.49 0.44 -7.40
N LEU A 105 7.23 0.75 -7.13
CA LEU A 105 6.66 0.69 -5.79
C LEU A 105 5.75 -0.52 -5.67
N ARG A 106 5.60 -1.02 -4.44
CA ARG A 106 4.52 -1.94 -4.04
C ARG A 106 3.73 -1.32 -2.91
N LEU A 107 2.41 -1.32 -3.06
CA LEU A 107 1.48 -0.90 -2.03
C LEU A 107 1.14 -2.12 -1.16
N PRO A 108 1.55 -2.17 0.13
CA PRO A 108 1.21 -3.28 1.01
C PRO A 108 -0.31 -3.52 1.08
N LEU A 109 -0.74 -4.78 1.16
CA LEU A 109 -2.16 -5.13 1.31
C LEU A 109 -2.81 -4.49 2.56
N ASP A 110 -2.04 -4.28 3.61
CA ASP A 110 -2.48 -3.71 4.90
C ASP A 110 -1.94 -2.30 5.17
N LEU A 111 -1.55 -1.56 4.13
CA LEU A 111 -1.20 -0.15 4.25
C LEU A 111 -2.28 0.59 5.06
N ALA A 112 -1.87 1.33 6.08
CA ALA A 112 -2.75 1.83 7.14
C ALA A 112 -3.96 2.62 6.60
N CYS A 113 -3.76 3.43 5.56
CA CYS A 113 -4.84 4.21 4.95
C CYS A 113 -5.93 3.36 4.26
N PHE A 114 -5.68 2.09 3.94
CA PHE A 114 -6.70 1.22 3.37
C PHE A 114 -7.72 0.73 4.39
N ALA A 115 -7.47 0.91 5.69
CA ALA A 115 -8.45 0.57 6.72
C ALA A 115 -9.65 1.53 6.72
N ASP A 116 -9.44 2.79 6.37
CA ASP A 116 -10.43 3.87 6.49
C ASP A 116 -10.67 4.67 5.20
N HIS A 117 -9.86 4.49 4.15
CA HIS A 117 -9.98 5.24 2.88
C HIS A 117 -10.13 4.32 1.65
N PHE A 118 -11.33 3.92 1.24
CA PHE A 118 -12.58 3.97 2.00
C PHE A 118 -12.88 2.58 2.55
N PRO A 119 -13.64 2.44 3.65
CA PRO A 119 -13.77 1.16 4.35
C PRO A 119 -14.27 0.01 3.48
N ALA A 120 -15.11 0.29 2.47
CA ALA A 120 -15.63 -0.70 1.53
C ALA A 120 -14.85 -0.76 0.19
N LEU A 121 -14.12 0.29 -0.15
CA LEU A 121 -13.40 0.44 -1.42
C LEU A 121 -12.03 1.08 -1.12
N PRO A 122 -11.06 0.28 -0.63
CA PRO A 122 -9.76 0.80 -0.22
C PRO A 122 -9.00 1.32 -1.44
N VAL A 123 -8.59 2.59 -1.38
CA VAL A 123 -7.86 3.29 -2.43
C VAL A 123 -6.82 4.23 -1.83
N LEU A 124 -5.68 4.38 -2.49
CA LEU A 124 -4.59 5.19 -1.98
C LEU A 124 -4.97 6.67 -2.11
N PRO A 125 -5.03 7.43 -0.98
CA PRO A 125 -5.38 8.84 -1.01
C PRO A 125 -4.47 9.64 -1.95
N GLY A 126 -5.05 10.56 -2.73
CA GLY A 126 -4.28 11.43 -3.62
C GLY A 126 -3.23 12.27 -2.88
N VAL A 127 -3.53 12.67 -1.64
CA VAL A 127 -2.58 13.38 -0.77
C VAL A 127 -1.34 12.56 -0.42
N LEU A 128 -1.47 11.23 -0.22
CA LEU A 128 -0.31 10.36 0.00
C LEU A 128 0.52 10.20 -1.28
N GLN A 129 -0.12 10.06 -2.43
CA GLN A 129 0.59 10.03 -3.73
C GLN A 129 1.43 11.30 -3.93
N LEU A 130 0.89 12.47 -3.58
CA LEU A 130 1.60 13.75 -3.63
C LEU A 130 2.74 13.81 -2.63
N GLN A 131 2.48 13.45 -1.37
CA GLN A 131 3.49 13.45 -0.30
C GLN A 131 4.68 12.56 -0.68
N TRP A 132 4.42 11.34 -1.16
CA TRP A 132 5.46 10.42 -1.58
C TRP A 132 6.22 10.94 -2.79
N ALA A 133 5.54 11.48 -3.81
CA ALA A 133 6.20 12.05 -4.98
C ALA A 133 7.16 13.19 -4.61
N LEU A 134 6.76 14.06 -3.68
CA LEU A 134 7.58 15.14 -3.17
C LEU A 134 8.76 14.61 -2.33
N ALA A 135 8.49 13.69 -1.40
CA ALA A 135 9.52 13.09 -0.54
C ALA A 135 10.59 12.37 -1.35
N PHE A 136 10.19 11.55 -2.34
CA PHE A 136 11.13 10.89 -3.25
C PHE A 136 11.88 11.89 -4.13
N GLY A 137 11.20 12.94 -4.62
CA GLY A 137 11.85 14.01 -5.39
C GLY A 137 12.94 14.71 -4.58
N THR A 138 12.67 15.02 -3.31
CA THR A 138 13.66 15.60 -2.40
C THR A 138 14.82 14.66 -2.16
N ALA A 139 14.53 13.40 -1.82
CA ALA A 139 15.55 12.43 -1.48
C ALA A 139 16.43 11.99 -2.68
N ARG A 140 15.89 11.98 -3.91
CA ARG A 140 16.59 11.43 -5.09
C ARG A 140 17.06 12.51 -6.07
N LEU A 141 16.38 13.64 -6.14
CA LEU A 141 16.64 14.70 -7.12
C LEU A 141 16.98 16.06 -6.47
N GLY A 142 17.08 16.11 -5.15
CA GLY A 142 17.50 17.31 -4.40
C GLY A 142 16.50 18.46 -4.47
N THR A 143 15.22 18.20 -4.75
CA THR A 143 14.18 19.25 -4.75
C THR A 143 13.86 19.71 -3.33
N PRO A 144 13.42 20.96 -3.12
CA PRO A 144 13.01 21.40 -1.78
C PRO A 144 11.83 20.56 -1.23
N PRO A 145 11.74 20.32 0.09
CA PRO A 145 10.77 19.40 0.69
C PRO A 145 9.34 19.95 0.76
N ALA A 146 9.13 21.23 0.46
CA ALA A 146 7.84 21.88 0.49
C ALA A 146 7.66 22.74 -0.75
N CYS A 147 6.59 22.52 -1.51
CA CYS A 147 6.25 23.32 -2.68
C CYS A 147 5.29 24.47 -2.33
N ARG A 148 5.27 25.52 -3.15
CA ARG A 148 4.32 26.63 -3.03
C ARG A 148 3.03 26.37 -3.81
N ARG A 149 3.13 25.65 -4.92
CA ARG A 149 2.00 25.40 -5.82
C ARG A 149 2.07 24.00 -6.43
N MET A 150 0.90 23.44 -6.71
CA MET A 150 0.73 22.24 -7.53
C MET A 150 0.09 22.63 -8.86
N GLU A 151 0.59 22.07 -9.96
CA GLU A 151 0.16 22.38 -11.32
C GLU A 151 -0.23 21.10 -12.06
N MET A 152 -1.24 21.22 -12.95
CA MET A 152 -1.67 20.12 -13.84
C MET A 152 -1.95 18.80 -13.11
N LEU A 153 -2.50 18.88 -11.91
CA LEU A 153 -2.79 17.69 -11.11
C LEU A 153 -3.96 16.92 -11.72
N LYS A 154 -3.73 15.63 -12.02
CA LYS A 154 -4.73 14.71 -12.56
C LYS A 154 -4.67 13.39 -11.80
N PHE A 155 -5.82 12.89 -11.37
CA PHE A 155 -6.01 11.54 -10.84
C PHE A 155 -6.97 10.81 -11.78
N GLN A 156 -6.44 9.85 -12.53
CA GLN A 156 -7.14 9.20 -13.65
C GLN A 156 -7.51 7.76 -13.32
N ASN A 157 -6.64 7.03 -12.60
CA ASN A 157 -6.92 5.67 -12.13
C ASN A 157 -6.60 5.54 -10.64
N VAL A 158 -7.43 4.75 -9.95
CA VAL A 158 -7.27 4.48 -8.52
C VAL A 158 -6.17 3.46 -8.29
N LEU A 159 -5.35 3.68 -7.26
CA LEU A 159 -4.37 2.71 -6.77
C LEU A 159 -4.95 2.00 -5.55
N ARG A 160 -4.80 0.68 -5.49
CA ARG A 160 -5.48 -0.24 -4.56
C ARG A 160 -4.49 -1.11 -3.79
N PRO A 161 -4.93 -1.79 -2.71
CA PRO A 161 -4.10 -2.74 -1.96
C PRO A 161 -3.38 -3.74 -2.89
N GLY A 162 -2.07 -3.89 -2.73
CA GLY A 162 -1.25 -4.83 -3.52
C GLY A 162 -0.83 -4.35 -4.91
N ASP A 163 -1.26 -3.16 -5.35
CA ASP A 163 -0.82 -2.62 -6.64
C ASP A 163 0.69 -2.34 -6.65
N ARG A 164 1.27 -2.42 -7.85
CA ARG A 164 2.68 -2.13 -8.10
C ARG A 164 2.86 -0.97 -9.09
N PRO A 165 2.64 0.29 -8.66
CA PRO A 165 2.79 1.42 -9.54
C PRO A 165 4.26 1.78 -9.76
N VAL A 166 4.58 2.31 -10.94
CA VAL A 166 5.85 2.97 -11.22
C VAL A 166 5.66 4.48 -11.04
N LEU A 167 6.44 5.08 -10.14
CA LEU A 167 6.54 6.52 -9.97
C LEU A 167 7.71 7.05 -10.79
N ARG A 168 7.43 7.88 -11.78
CA ARG A 168 8.45 8.63 -12.53
C ARG A 168 8.55 10.05 -12.02
N LEU A 169 9.76 10.49 -11.72
CA LEU A 169 10.09 11.84 -11.28
C LEU A 169 11.04 12.50 -12.29
N ARG A 170 10.91 13.81 -12.50
CA ARG A 170 11.88 14.60 -13.27
C ARG A 170 11.97 16.01 -12.72
N HIS A 171 13.15 16.42 -12.32
CA HIS A 171 13.41 17.77 -11.82
C HIS A 171 13.89 18.67 -12.97
N ASP A 172 13.13 19.72 -13.23
CA ASP A 172 13.51 20.82 -14.10
C ASP A 172 14.01 21.97 -13.21
N ALA A 173 15.33 22.05 -13.05
CA ALA A 173 15.95 23.03 -12.17
C ALA A 173 15.78 24.48 -12.69
N ALA A 174 15.81 24.66 -14.02
CA ALA A 174 15.65 25.97 -14.64
C ALA A 174 14.23 26.52 -14.43
N ALA A 175 13.21 25.68 -14.60
CA ALA A 175 11.82 26.06 -14.34
C ALA A 175 11.43 25.97 -12.84
N ARG A 176 12.33 25.46 -11.98
CA ARG A 176 12.04 25.09 -10.58
C ARG A 176 10.77 24.26 -10.48
N ARG A 177 10.72 23.14 -11.22
CA ARG A 177 9.58 22.22 -11.26
C ARG A 177 9.98 20.79 -11.04
N LEU A 178 9.22 20.08 -10.21
CA LEU A 178 9.31 18.63 -10.09
C LEU A 178 8.08 18.03 -10.76
N HIS A 179 8.30 17.31 -11.86
CA HIS A 179 7.26 16.54 -12.53
C HIS A 179 7.15 15.17 -11.87
N PHE A 180 5.93 14.71 -11.65
CA PHE A 180 5.67 13.34 -11.22
C PHE A 180 4.59 12.68 -12.10
N ALA A 181 4.70 11.37 -12.28
CA ALA A 181 3.67 10.53 -12.88
C ALA A 181 3.70 9.13 -12.25
N TYR A 182 2.57 8.69 -11.71
CA TYR A 182 2.33 7.31 -11.32
C TYR A 182 1.68 6.56 -12.47
N ARG A 183 2.20 5.38 -12.80
CA ARG A 183 1.63 4.46 -13.79
C ARG A 183 1.38 3.09 -13.18
N LEU A 184 0.26 2.48 -13.53
CA LEU A 184 -0.04 1.08 -13.21
C LEU A 184 -0.12 0.31 -14.53
N GLY A 185 0.87 -0.54 -14.78
CA GLY A 185 1.04 -1.21 -16.07
C GLY A 185 1.13 -0.18 -17.21
N ALA A 186 0.21 -0.26 -18.17
CA ALA A 186 0.15 0.64 -19.32
C ALA A 186 -0.69 1.91 -19.08
N THR A 187 -1.31 2.07 -17.91
CA THR A 187 -2.24 3.16 -17.62
C THR A 187 -1.66 4.19 -16.65
N ASP A 188 -1.94 5.46 -16.89
CA ASP A 188 -1.58 6.54 -15.95
C ASP A 188 -2.53 6.54 -14.75
N ALA A 189 -2.01 6.47 -13.54
CA ALA A 189 -2.80 6.58 -12.32
C ALA A 189 -2.97 8.04 -11.90
N SER A 190 -1.87 8.77 -11.79
CA SER A 190 -1.90 10.20 -11.47
C SER A 190 -0.65 10.90 -11.99
N SER A 191 -0.75 12.21 -12.18
CA SER A 191 0.38 13.02 -12.63
C SER A 191 0.20 14.47 -12.22
N GLY A 192 1.30 15.21 -12.16
CA GLY A 192 1.27 16.64 -11.88
C GLY A 192 2.67 17.21 -11.77
N ARG A 193 2.75 18.45 -11.30
CA ARG A 193 4.02 19.14 -11.04
C ARG A 193 3.97 19.92 -9.75
N PHE A 194 5.06 19.86 -9.00
CA PHE A 194 5.30 20.75 -7.87
C PHE A 194 6.12 21.96 -8.33
N ALA A 195 5.78 23.11 -7.79
CA ALA A 195 6.30 24.41 -8.18
C ALA A 195 6.85 25.18 -6.98
N TRP A 196 8.03 25.79 -7.19
CA TRP A 196 8.65 26.73 -6.27
C TRP A 196 8.69 28.13 -6.90
N GLU A 197 8.54 29.16 -6.08
CA GLU A 197 8.70 30.56 -6.48
C GLU A 197 10.18 30.92 -6.58
N GLU A 198 10.49 31.95 -7.37
CA GLU A 198 11.78 32.61 -7.29
C GLU A 198 11.90 33.33 -5.95
N ASP A 199 13.09 33.33 -5.36
CA ASP A 199 13.37 34.27 -4.27
C ASP A 199 13.36 35.65 -4.92
N VAL A 200 12.35 36.46 -4.61
CA VAL A 200 12.34 37.87 -5.02
C VAL A 200 13.48 38.53 -4.26
N ALA A 201 14.57 38.82 -4.98
CA ALA A 201 15.74 39.54 -4.48
C ALA A 201 15.38 40.97 -4.06
#